data_AF-A0A1I3UK47-F1
#
_entry.id   AF-A0A1I3UK47-F1
#
_cell.length_a   1.000
_cell.length_b   1.000
_cell.length_c   1.000
_cell.angle_alpha   90.00
_cell.angle_beta   90.00
_cell.angle_gamma   90.00
#
_symmetry.space_group_name_H-M   'P 1'
#
loop_
_entity.id
_entity.type
_entity.pdbx_description
1 polymer ?
#
loop_
_entity_poly.entity_id
_entity_poly.type
_entity_poly.pdbx_seq_one_letter_code
_entity_poly.pdbx_strand_id
1 'polypeptide(L)'
;MPLAGTGMLLTSMNIDAADEADFNRWYDREHLEERVAIEGFLEARRYVAHAANPKYLSLYSTATLDVLDSPAYRARLANQTEWSRRTMAQFKNMLRVVARVTISKGSGRGAVLGLVRLRPRPTTRAHGVMHCKKSWRHRIATASSRCTCSRASPNCPERRLTFRPCATKARATGSC
;
A
#
# COMPACT_ATOMS: atom_id res chain seq x y z
N MET A 1 4.94 10.42 -9.14
CA MET A 1 6.08 10.11 -8.27
C MET A 1 6.10 8.61 -8.16
N PRO A 2 7.25 7.97 -8.39
CA PRO A 2 7.42 6.54 -8.12
C PRO A 2 7.11 6.22 -6.65
N LEU A 3 6.82 4.95 -6.36
CA LEU A 3 6.79 4.42 -5.00
C LEU A 3 8.04 4.87 -4.22
N ALA A 4 7.84 5.28 -2.97
CA ALA A 4 8.92 5.81 -2.14
C ALA A 4 9.74 4.66 -1.54
N GLY A 5 11.05 4.68 -1.73
CA GLY A 5 11.96 3.66 -1.18
C GLY A 5 12.01 2.35 -1.98
N THR A 6 12.70 1.37 -1.41
CA THR A 6 13.00 0.08 -2.06
C THR A 6 12.36 -1.12 -1.36
N GLY A 7 11.80 -0.93 -0.17
CA GLY A 7 11.05 -1.96 0.55
C GLY A 7 9.55 -1.75 0.46
N MET A 8 8.79 -2.84 0.46
CA MET A 8 7.33 -2.84 0.41
C MET A 8 6.78 -3.93 1.33
N LEU A 9 5.84 -3.54 2.19
CA LEU A 9 4.96 -4.46 2.90
C LEU A 9 3.55 -4.33 2.34
N LEU A 10 3.01 -5.46 1.91
CA LEU A 10 1.65 -5.59 1.41
C LEU A 10 0.87 -6.50 2.35
N THR A 11 -0.30 -6.04 2.78
CA THR A 11 -1.26 -6.87 3.51
C THR A 11 -2.63 -6.78 2.87
N SER A 12 -3.26 -7.90 2.57
CA SER A 12 -4.65 -7.94 2.12
C SER A 12 -5.46 -8.89 2.96
N MET A 13 -6.69 -8.54 3.30
CA MET A 13 -7.57 -9.34 4.16
C MET A 13 -9.04 -9.02 3.91
N ASN A 14 -9.89 -9.89 4.43
CA ASN A 14 -11.31 -9.68 4.62
C ASN A 14 -11.62 -9.54 6.11
N ILE A 15 -12.73 -8.87 6.39
CA ILE A 15 -13.34 -8.73 7.71
C ILE A 15 -14.84 -8.99 7.53
N ASP A 16 -15.53 -9.47 8.56
CA ASP A 16 -16.98 -9.59 8.51
C ASP A 16 -17.64 -8.21 8.53
N ALA A 17 -18.83 -8.12 7.93
CA ALA A 17 -19.56 -6.86 7.82
C ALA A 17 -19.87 -6.24 9.19
N ALA A 18 -20.09 -7.07 10.22
CA ALA A 18 -20.34 -6.62 11.59
C ALA A 18 -19.14 -5.88 12.21
N ASP A 19 -17.93 -6.30 11.89
CA ASP A 19 -16.69 -5.74 12.45
C ASP A 19 -16.07 -4.65 11.56
N GLU A 20 -16.59 -4.46 10.35
CA GLU A 20 -16.01 -3.58 9.34
C GLU A 20 -15.89 -2.13 9.79
N ALA A 21 -16.89 -1.62 10.51
CA ALA A 21 -16.86 -0.26 11.03
C ALA A 21 -15.74 -0.06 12.06
N ASP A 22 -15.54 -1.03 12.95
CA ASP A 22 -14.50 -0.97 13.97
C ASP A 22 -13.11 -1.13 13.36
N PHE A 23 -12.97 -2.09 12.46
CA PHE A 23 -11.75 -2.30 11.68
C PHE A 23 -11.28 -1.02 10.95
N ASN A 24 -12.19 -0.29 10.29
CA ASN A 24 -11.83 0.94 9.59
C ASN A 24 -11.38 2.04 10.57
N ARG A 25 -12.06 2.17 11.72
CA ARG A 25 -11.67 3.12 12.77
C ARG A 25 -10.31 2.79 13.35
N TRP A 26 -10.06 1.52 13.66
CA TRP A 26 -8.78 1.05 14.17
C TRP A 26 -7.64 1.39 13.20
N TYR A 27 -7.85 1.15 11.91
CA TYR A 27 -6.88 1.49 10.88
C TYR A 27 -6.56 3.00 10.83
N ASP A 28 -7.58 3.84 10.91
CA ASP A 28 -7.44 5.29 10.78
C ASP A 28 -6.89 5.97 12.04
N ARG A 29 -7.17 5.42 13.22
CA ARG A 29 -6.87 6.05 14.52
C ARG A 29 -5.65 5.48 15.22
N GLU A 30 -5.25 4.25 14.92
CA GLU A 30 -4.17 3.57 15.63
C GLU A 30 -3.17 2.95 14.65
N HIS A 31 -3.63 2.02 13.80
CA HIS A 31 -2.70 1.17 13.07
C HIS A 31 -1.81 1.93 12.07
N LEU A 32 -2.37 2.86 11.31
CA LEU A 32 -1.59 3.60 10.31
C LEU A 32 -0.57 4.53 10.99
N GLU A 33 -0.96 5.19 12.07
CA GLU A 33 -0.07 6.06 12.84
C GLU A 33 1.09 5.27 13.43
N GLU A 34 0.80 4.13 14.06
CA GLU A 34 1.83 3.26 14.63
C GLU A 34 2.85 2.77 13.59
N ARG A 35 2.40 2.46 12.36
CA ARG A 35 3.28 2.01 11.28
C ARG A 35 4.12 3.15 10.73
N VAL A 36 3.52 4.29 10.42
CA VAL A 36 4.22 5.46 9.86
C VAL A 36 5.12 6.14 10.89
N ALA A 37 4.89 5.92 12.19
CA ALA A 37 5.76 6.39 13.26
C ALA A 37 7.13 5.67 13.28
N ILE A 38 7.23 4.44 12.76
CA ILE A 38 8.49 3.67 12.72
C ILE A 38 9.43 4.32 11.72
N GLU A 39 10.67 4.56 12.15
CA GLU A 39 11.71 5.08 11.27
C GLU A 39 11.94 4.14 10.08
N GLY A 40 11.97 4.71 8.87
CA GLY A 40 12.08 3.98 7.62
C GLY A 40 10.74 3.61 6.98
N PHE A 41 9.59 3.80 7.64
CA PHE A 41 8.30 3.80 6.94
C PHE A 41 8.10 5.17 6.27
N LEU A 42 7.93 5.16 4.95
CA LEU A 42 7.87 6.37 4.13
C LEU A 42 6.43 6.74 3.78
N GLU A 43 5.59 5.74 3.55
CA GLU A 43 4.22 5.93 3.11
C GLU A 43 3.35 4.73 3.51
N ALA A 44 2.11 5.01 3.88
CA ALA A 44 1.07 4.00 4.02
C ALA A 44 -0.16 4.38 3.18
N ARG A 45 -0.77 3.39 2.52
CA ARG A 45 -2.02 3.55 1.76
C ARG A 45 -2.95 2.40 1.98
N ARG A 46 -4.25 2.71 2.07
CA ARG A 46 -5.33 1.72 2.14
C ARG A 46 -6.23 1.83 0.91
N TYR A 47 -6.60 0.67 0.39
CA TYR A 47 -7.53 0.52 -0.73
C TYR A 47 -8.66 -0.40 -0.32
N VAL A 48 -9.85 -0.08 -0.86
CA VAL A 48 -11.03 -0.94 -0.78
C VAL A 48 -11.34 -1.42 -2.18
N ALA A 49 -11.51 -2.72 -2.33
CA ALA A 49 -11.86 -3.35 -3.59
C ALA A 49 -13.27 -2.95 -4.02
N HIS A 50 -13.43 -2.58 -5.29
CA HIS A 50 -14.75 -2.37 -5.87
C HIS A 50 -15.38 -3.70 -6.30
N ALA A 51 -14.58 -4.58 -6.92
CA ALA A 51 -15.04 -5.84 -7.49
C ALA A 51 -13.97 -6.94 -7.38
N ALA A 52 -13.33 -7.04 -6.21
CA ALA A 52 -12.28 -8.04 -5.96
C ALA A 52 -12.30 -8.58 -4.53
N ASN A 53 -11.61 -9.70 -4.35
CA ASN A 53 -11.42 -10.38 -3.07
C ASN A 53 -9.92 -10.75 -2.95
N PRO A 54 -9.21 -10.38 -1.88
CA PRO A 54 -9.71 -9.72 -0.65
C PRO A 54 -10.20 -8.28 -0.81
N LYS A 55 -11.13 -7.87 0.07
CA LYS A 55 -11.80 -6.54 0.05
C LYS A 55 -10.84 -5.43 0.44
N TYR A 56 -9.96 -5.67 1.41
CA TYR A 56 -9.01 -4.66 1.90
C TYR A 56 -7.60 -4.96 1.46
N LEU A 57 -6.89 -3.92 1.06
CA LEU A 57 -5.47 -3.94 0.72
C LEU A 57 -4.78 -2.74 1.35
N SER A 58 -3.71 -3.00 2.10
CA SER A 58 -2.84 -1.98 2.67
C SER A 58 -1.44 -2.14 2.10
N LEU A 59 -0.85 -1.04 1.66
CA LEU A 59 0.51 -0.94 1.14
C LEU A 59 1.31 -0.01 2.03
N TYR A 60 2.49 -0.48 2.44
CA TYR A 60 3.44 0.32 3.19
C TYR A 60 4.76 0.33 2.45
N SER A 61 5.21 1.51 2.05
CA SER A 61 6.51 1.68 1.42
C SER A 61 7.55 2.02 2.48
N THR A 62 8.67 1.31 2.47
CA THR A 62 9.78 1.51 3.41
C THR A 62 11.05 1.89 2.66
N ALA A 63 11.97 2.59 3.35
CA ALA A 63 13.25 3.02 2.78
C ALA A 63 14.02 1.83 2.18
N THR A 64 14.17 0.77 2.98
CA THR A 64 14.76 -0.51 2.58
C THR A 64 13.90 -1.68 3.07
N LEU A 65 14.24 -2.89 2.60
CA LEU A 65 13.58 -4.11 3.07
C LEU A 65 13.88 -4.40 4.55
N ASP A 66 15.08 -4.04 5.00
CA ASP A 66 15.60 -4.35 6.35
C ASP A 66 14.83 -3.62 7.45
N VAL A 67 14.15 -2.52 7.14
CA VAL A 67 13.24 -1.82 8.06
C VAL A 67 12.19 -2.78 8.63
N LEU A 68 11.71 -3.73 7.82
CA LEU A 68 10.70 -4.73 8.20
C LEU A 68 11.26 -5.86 9.07
N ASP A 69 12.57 -5.86 9.33
CA ASP A 69 13.24 -6.71 10.30
C ASP A 69 14.00 -5.86 11.35
N SER A 70 13.77 -4.55 11.41
CA SER A 70 14.45 -3.69 12.40
C SER A 70 13.99 -4.00 13.83
N PRO A 71 14.84 -3.73 14.84
CA PRO A 71 14.44 -3.84 16.26
C PRO A 71 13.20 -3.00 16.58
N ALA A 72 13.09 -1.79 16.04
CA ALA A 72 11.92 -0.92 16.23
C ALA A 72 10.64 -1.57 15.67
N TYR A 73 10.73 -2.17 14.49
CA TYR A 73 9.60 -2.89 13.90
C TYR A 73 9.20 -4.13 14.70
N ARG A 74 10.18 -4.94 15.15
CA ARG A 74 9.94 -6.12 15.99
C ARG A 74 9.34 -5.75 17.34
N ALA A 75 9.82 -4.69 17.98
CA ALA A 75 9.26 -4.18 19.23
C ALA A 75 7.78 -3.80 19.09
N ARG A 76 7.39 -3.18 17.97
CA ARG A 76 5.98 -2.88 17.68
C ARG A 76 5.13 -4.14 17.45
N LEU A 77 5.70 -5.19 16.86
CA LEU A 77 4.99 -6.46 16.73
C LEU A 77 4.84 -7.20 18.07
N ALA A 78 5.78 -7.02 18.99
CA ALA A 78 5.71 -7.60 20.34
C ALA A 78 4.73 -6.83 21.25
N ASN A 79 4.67 -5.50 21.12
CA ASN A 79 3.91 -4.62 22.02
C ASN A 79 2.62 -4.11 21.36
N GLN A 80 1.74 -5.02 20.96
CA GLN A 80 0.46 -4.66 20.36
C GLN A 80 -0.54 -4.21 21.42
N THR A 81 -1.32 -3.16 21.12
CA THR A 81 -2.45 -2.74 21.95
C THR A 81 -3.53 -3.82 22.01
N GLU A 82 -4.42 -3.73 22.99
CA GLU A 82 -5.57 -4.65 23.08
C GLU A 82 -6.50 -4.51 21.87
N TRP A 83 -6.69 -3.30 21.34
CA TRP A 83 -7.52 -3.06 20.16
C TRP A 83 -6.92 -3.71 18.90
N SER A 84 -5.61 -3.57 18.71
CA SER A 84 -4.87 -4.26 17.66
C SER A 84 -5.01 -5.78 17.77
N ARG A 85 -4.83 -6.37 18.96
CA ARG A 85 -4.96 -7.82 19.16
C ARG A 85 -6.37 -8.33 18.81
N ARG A 86 -7.40 -7.65 19.31
CA ARG A 86 -8.81 -8.01 19.04
C ARG A 86 -9.15 -7.89 17.56
N THR A 87 -8.72 -6.81 16.90
CA THR A 87 -9.01 -6.56 15.49
C THR A 87 -8.29 -7.55 14.57
N MET A 88 -7.01 -7.84 14.84
CA MET A 88 -6.25 -8.81 14.04
C MET A 88 -6.79 -10.24 14.15
N ALA A 89 -7.40 -10.62 15.28
CA ALA A 89 -8.03 -11.93 15.46
C ALA A 89 -9.21 -12.15 14.50
N GLN A 90 -9.83 -11.09 13.99
CA GLN A 90 -10.96 -11.15 13.05
C GLN A 90 -10.54 -11.25 11.58
N PHE A 91 -9.24 -11.24 11.27
CA PHE A 91 -8.78 -11.23 9.87
C PHE A 91 -9.05 -12.56 9.16
N LYS A 92 -9.67 -12.47 7.98
CA LYS A 92 -9.95 -13.61 7.10
C LYS A 92 -9.16 -13.51 5.81
N ASN A 93 -8.71 -14.66 5.30
CA ASN A 93 -7.95 -14.78 4.03
C ASN A 93 -6.75 -13.81 3.95
N MET A 94 -6.05 -13.63 5.07
CA MET A 94 -4.95 -12.68 5.14
C MET A 94 -3.78 -13.15 4.28
N LEU A 95 -3.31 -12.25 3.42
CA LEU A 95 -2.03 -12.36 2.73
C LEU A 95 -1.13 -11.26 3.25
N ARG A 96 0.07 -11.64 3.70
CA ARG A 96 1.15 -10.73 4.05
C ARG A 96 2.33 -11.02 3.14
N VAL A 97 2.80 -10.00 2.43
CA VAL A 97 3.94 -10.09 1.51
C VAL A 97 4.93 -9.00 1.85
N VAL A 98 6.19 -9.41 2.01
CA VAL A 98 7.33 -8.52 2.12
C VAL A 98 8.08 -8.63 0.79
N ALA A 99 8.31 -7.51 0.14
CA ALA A 99 8.89 -7.48 -1.19
C ALA A 99 9.84 -6.29 -1.37
N ARG A 100 10.82 -6.48 -2.26
CA ARG A 100 11.65 -5.39 -2.77
C ARG A 100 10.98 -4.78 -3.99
N VAL A 101 10.93 -3.45 -4.05
CA VAL A 101 10.50 -2.72 -5.25
C VAL A 101 11.63 -2.79 -6.28
N THR A 102 11.40 -3.48 -7.39
CA THR A 102 12.39 -3.62 -8.48
C THR A 102 12.21 -2.58 -9.57
N ILE A 103 10.97 -2.20 -9.88
CA ILE A 103 10.63 -1.23 -10.91
C ILE A 103 9.53 -0.33 -10.38
N SER A 104 9.71 0.98 -10.55
CA SER A 104 8.73 1.99 -10.18
C SER A 104 8.76 3.11 -11.21
N LYS A 105 7.68 3.30 -11.97
CA LYS A 105 7.59 4.26 -13.06
C LYS A 105 6.30 5.07 -12.93
N GLY A 106 6.37 6.37 -13.22
CA GLY A 106 5.19 7.25 -13.30
C GLY A 106 5.31 8.56 -12.51
N SER A 107 4.66 9.59 -13.02
CA SER A 107 4.74 10.97 -12.49
C SER A 107 3.59 11.33 -11.54
N GLY A 108 2.54 10.51 -11.44
CA GLY A 108 1.39 10.72 -10.54
C GLY A 108 1.12 9.57 -9.56
N ARG A 109 0.19 9.79 -8.64
CA ARG A 109 -0.39 8.74 -7.78
C ARG A 109 -1.84 8.53 -8.24
N GLY A 110 -2.17 7.30 -8.65
CA GLY A 110 -3.54 6.96 -9.04
C GLY A 110 -4.43 6.78 -7.82
N ALA A 111 -5.70 7.18 -7.94
CA ALA A 111 -6.75 6.83 -6.98
C ALA A 111 -7.20 5.37 -7.12
N VAL A 112 -6.88 4.74 -8.25
CA VAL A 112 -7.19 3.35 -8.55
C VAL A 112 -5.92 2.52 -8.61
N LEU A 113 -5.96 1.32 -8.04
CA LEU A 113 -4.87 0.36 -8.05
C LEU A 113 -5.32 -0.95 -8.70
N GLY A 114 -4.47 -1.47 -9.60
CA GLY A 114 -4.54 -2.83 -10.13
C GLY A 114 -3.43 -3.70 -9.52
N LEU A 115 -3.79 -4.87 -8.98
CA LEU A 115 -2.83 -5.85 -8.45
C LEU A 115 -2.84 -7.13 -9.30
N VAL A 116 -1.69 -7.47 -9.88
CA VAL A 116 -1.50 -8.72 -10.63
C VAL A 116 -0.48 -9.59 -9.90
N ARG A 117 -0.91 -10.75 -9.41
CA ARG A 117 -0.02 -11.73 -8.82
C ARG A 117 0.47 -12.70 -9.90
N LEU A 118 1.73 -12.59 -10.27
CA LEU A 118 2.39 -13.55 -11.14
C LEU A 118 2.88 -14.74 -10.31
N ARG A 119 2.60 -15.95 -10.78
CA ARG A 119 3.19 -17.17 -10.24
C ARG A 119 3.98 -17.82 -11.37
N PRO A 120 5.32 -17.87 -11.29
CA PRO A 120 6.08 -18.61 -12.27
C PRO A 120 5.62 -20.07 -12.23
N ARG A 121 5.37 -20.67 -13.41
CA ARG A 121 5.22 -22.12 -13.49
C ARG A 121 6.57 -22.73 -13.14
N PRO A 122 6.63 -23.86 -12.40
CA PRO A 122 7.87 -24.59 -12.29
C PRO A 122 8.28 -25.00 -13.70
N THR A 123 9.28 -24.32 -14.26
CA THR A 123 9.96 -24.77 -15.46
C THR A 123 10.69 -26.04 -15.10
N THR A 124 10.54 -27.09 -15.91
CA THR A 124 11.27 -28.34 -15.80
C THR A 124 12.74 -28.11 -16.14
N ARG A 125 13.46 -27.41 -15.27
CA ARG A 125 14.92 -27.38 -15.08
C ARG A 125 15.17 -26.59 -13.81
N ALA A 126 15.72 -27.31 -12.83
CA ALA A 126 15.92 -26.91 -11.45
C ALA A 126 16.77 -25.65 -11.30
N HIS A 127 16.38 -24.75 -10.40
CA HIS A 127 17.17 -24.30 -9.26
C HIS A 127 16.19 -23.76 -8.20
N GLY A 128 16.30 -24.26 -6.97
CA GLY A 128 15.21 -24.29 -6.00
C GLY A 128 14.74 -22.94 -5.47
N VAL A 129 13.41 -22.79 -5.37
CA VAL A 129 12.75 -22.06 -4.27
C VAL A 129 11.47 -22.83 -3.92
N MET A 130 11.31 -23.09 -2.63
CA MET A 130 10.28 -23.93 -2.03
C MET A 130 8.86 -23.34 -2.18
N HIS A 131 7.90 -24.25 -2.34
CA HIS A 131 6.48 -24.08 -2.67
C HIS A 131 5.65 -23.21 -1.71
N CYS A 132 4.59 -22.60 -2.25
CA CYS A 132 3.31 -22.50 -1.55
C CYS A 132 2.14 -22.74 -2.53
N LYS A 133 1.56 -23.95 -2.46
CA LYS A 133 0.33 -24.34 -3.17
C LYS A 133 -0.87 -23.69 -2.49
N LYS A 134 -1.64 -22.90 -3.24
CA LYS A 134 -3.12 -22.84 -3.18
C LYS A 134 -3.64 -22.07 -4.38
N SER A 135 -4.33 -22.78 -5.26
CA SER A 135 -4.90 -22.33 -6.54
C SER A 135 -5.98 -21.27 -6.33
N TRP A 136 -5.85 -20.10 -6.96
CA TRP A 136 -6.95 -19.15 -7.12
C TRP A 136 -6.86 -18.49 -8.49
N ARG A 137 -7.99 -18.45 -9.19
CA ARG A 137 -8.13 -17.94 -10.56
C ARG A 137 -7.85 -16.44 -10.62
N HIS A 138 -7.22 -16.01 -11.70
CA HIS A 138 -6.89 -14.62 -12.00
C HIS A 138 -8.16 -13.75 -12.00
N ARG A 139 -8.19 -12.70 -11.19
CA ARG A 139 -9.08 -11.55 -11.36
C ARG A 139 -8.24 -10.30 -11.24
N ILE A 140 -8.24 -9.49 -12.30
CA ILE A 140 -7.72 -8.12 -12.27
C ILE A 140 -8.63 -7.37 -11.30
N ALA A 141 -8.04 -6.90 -10.21
CA ALA A 141 -8.75 -6.25 -9.13
C ALA A 141 -8.58 -4.73 -9.24
N THR A 142 -9.66 -4.02 -9.50
CA THR A 142 -9.72 -2.55 -9.47
C THR A 142 -10.09 -2.12 -8.06
N ALA A 143 -9.22 -1.36 -7.37
CA ALA A 143 -9.48 -0.87 -6.01
C ALA A 143 -9.33 0.65 -5.94
N SER A 144 -10.20 1.34 -5.21
CA SER A 144 -10.15 2.80 -5.01
C SER A 144 -9.52 3.16 -3.67
N SER A 145 -8.68 4.20 -3.63
CA SER A 145 -7.98 4.67 -2.43
C SER A 145 -8.89 5.47 -1.50
N ARG A 146 -8.71 5.32 -0.18
CA ARG A 146 -9.20 6.28 0.82
C ARG A 146 -8.06 6.57 1.82
N CYS A 147 -7.73 7.85 1.96
CA CYS A 147 -6.69 8.45 2.84
C CYS A 147 -5.22 8.09 2.56
N THR A 148 -4.41 9.14 2.32
CA THR A 148 -2.94 9.13 2.27
C THR A 148 -2.42 9.98 3.42
N CYS A 149 -1.65 9.39 4.34
CA CYS A 149 -0.85 10.15 5.29
C CYS A 149 0.62 9.99 4.90
N SER A 150 1.25 11.07 4.45
CA SER A 150 2.70 11.13 4.23
C SER A 150 3.30 12.00 5.34
N ARG A 151 4.40 11.54 5.96
CA ARG A 151 5.21 12.40 6.84
C ARG A 151 5.64 13.63 6.03
N ALA A 152 5.03 14.77 6.33
CA ALA A 152 5.48 16.06 5.84
C ALA A 152 6.76 16.43 6.60
N SER A 153 7.81 16.75 5.84
CA SER A 153 9.07 17.31 6.34
C SER A 153 8.80 18.63 7.10
N PRO A 154 9.50 18.92 8.22
CA PRO A 154 9.21 20.07 9.08
C PRO A 154 9.57 21.46 8.49
N ASN A 155 10.06 21.55 7.25
CA ASN A 155 10.46 22.83 6.62
C ASN A 155 9.66 23.15 5.34
N CYS A 156 8.32 23.27 5.44
CA CYS A 156 7.51 23.79 4.35
C CYS A 156 7.10 25.25 4.67
N PRO A 157 7.75 26.27 4.08
CA PRO A 157 7.31 27.65 4.26
C PRO A 157 5.98 27.86 3.54
N GLU A 158 4.96 28.29 4.28
CA GLU A 158 3.66 28.72 3.76
C GLU A 158 3.87 29.79 2.68
N ARG A 159 3.76 29.40 1.41
CA ARG A 159 3.63 30.36 0.32
C ARG A 159 2.25 30.21 -0.28
N ARG A 160 1.35 31.07 0.19
CA ARG A 160 0.04 31.36 -0.39
C ARG A 160 0.23 31.72 -1.86
N LEU A 161 0.02 30.75 -2.75
CA LEU A 161 0.01 30.97 -4.20
C LEU A 161 -1.42 31.32 -4.61
N THR A 162 -1.65 32.60 -4.86
CA THR A 162 -2.83 33.12 -5.54
C THR A 162 -2.90 32.52 -6.95
N PHE A 163 -4.04 31.92 -7.28
CA PHE A 163 -4.36 31.43 -8.62
C PHE A 163 -4.42 32.59 -9.61
N ARG A 164 -3.55 32.60 -10.62
CA ARG A 164 -3.81 33.28 -11.91
C ARG A 164 -4.19 32.20 -12.93
N PRO A 165 -5.39 32.25 -13.55
CA PRO A 165 -5.73 31.33 -14.63
C PRO A 165 -4.87 31.67 -15.86
N CYS A 166 -4.16 30.67 -16.37
CA CYS A 166 -3.45 30.78 -17.65
C CYS A 166 -4.48 30.68 -18.78
N ALA A 167 -4.59 31.77 -19.56
CA ALA A 167 -5.48 31.86 -20.71
C ALA A 167 -5.10 30.85 -21.80
N THR A 168 -6.13 30.20 -22.33
CA THR A 168 -6.11 29.34 -23.50
C THR A 168 -5.64 30.11 -24.73
N LYS A 169 -4.69 29.58 -25.51
CA LYS A 169 -4.58 29.91 -26.94
C LYS A 169 -4.63 28.63 -27.77
N ALA A 170 -5.62 28.64 -28.65
CA ALA A 170 -5.92 27.62 -29.64
C ALA A 170 -4.93 27.63 -30.82
N ARG A 171 -4.91 26.49 -31.54
CA ARG A 171 -4.17 26.19 -32.77
C ARG A 171 -4.41 27.15 -33.93
N ALA A 172 -3.43 27.20 -34.84
CA ALA A 172 -3.57 27.22 -36.31
C ALA A 172 -2.28 26.60 -36.90
N THR A 173 -2.28 25.38 -37.48
CA THR A 173 -2.37 25.04 -38.93
C THR A 173 -1.38 25.76 -39.84
N GLY A 174 -0.57 24.99 -40.60
CA GLY A 174 0.12 25.47 -41.80
C GLY A 174 1.32 24.60 -42.21
N SER A 175 1.19 23.91 -43.35
CA SER A 175 2.19 23.11 -44.06
C SER A 175 3.14 23.99 -44.89
N CYS A 176 4.42 23.63 -44.96
CA CYS A 176 5.24 23.41 -46.17
C CYS A 176 6.64 22.95 -45.76
#